data_AF-A0A8H3BFU6-F1
#
_entry.id   AF-A0A8H3BFU6-F1
#
_cell.length_a   1.000
_cell.length_b   1.000
_cell.length_c   1.000
_cell.angle_alpha   90.00
_cell.angle_beta   90.00
_cell.angle_gamma   90.00
#
_symmetry.space_group_name_H-M   'P 1'
#
loop_
_entity.id
_entity.type
_entity.pdbx_description
1 polymer ?
#
loop_
_entity_poly.entity_id
_entity_poly.type
_entity_poly.pdbx_seq_one_letter_code
_entity_poly.pdbx_strand_id
1 'polypeptide(L)'
;YNATSASDVSVTPAWRGAIWHMILAGSWNYDSTADQQAAVYSAVSAAADKLRAITTGSGAYQNEADVSEPDHENSFWGSNYSRLVSIKRKYDPNGLLDCWQCVDWKGPSDARYRCYTQSG
;
A
#
# COMPACT_ATOMS: atom_id res chain seq x y z
N TYR A 1 -15.59 30.03 5.86
CA TYR A 1 -15.48 28.64 5.39
C TYR A 1 -14.78 27.85 6.49
N ASN A 2 -15.46 26.88 7.11
CA ASN A 2 -14.79 25.99 8.08
C ASN A 2 -14.13 24.88 7.27
N ALA A 3 -12.83 25.02 6.99
CA ALA A 3 -12.06 23.97 6.35
C ALA A 3 -11.83 22.82 7.35
N THR A 4 -12.05 21.59 6.90
CA THR A 4 -11.63 20.38 7.61
C THR A 4 -10.12 20.43 7.84
N SER A 5 -9.67 20.25 9.09
CA SER A 5 -8.24 20.27 9.41
C SER A 5 -7.53 19.11 8.72
N ALA A 6 -6.24 19.25 8.45
CA ALA A 6 -5.41 18.13 7.99
C ALA A 6 -5.43 16.97 9.01
N SER A 7 -5.62 17.26 10.30
CA SER A 7 -5.79 16.25 11.35
C SER A 7 -7.12 15.51 11.33
N ASP A 8 -8.10 15.97 10.55
CA ASP A 8 -9.45 15.40 10.53
C ASP A 8 -9.64 14.41 9.36
N VAL A 9 -8.67 14.31 8.46
CA VAL A 9 -8.68 13.40 7.32
C VAL A 9 -7.61 12.31 7.48
N SER A 10 -7.90 11.12 6.94
CA SER A 10 -6.98 9.97 6.97
C SER A 10 -6.01 9.90 5.79
N VAL A 11 -6.19 10.77 4.78
CA VAL A 11 -5.33 10.83 3.60
C VAL A 11 -3.87 11.08 4.02
N THR A 12 -2.92 10.30 3.49
CA THR A 12 -1.49 10.49 3.80
C THR A 12 -1.06 11.95 3.57
N PRO A 13 -0.30 12.55 4.50
CA PRO A 13 0.22 13.91 4.34
C PRO A 13 1.07 14.10 3.08
N ALA A 14 1.63 13.04 2.51
CA ALA A 14 2.42 13.08 1.28
C ALA A 14 1.67 13.77 0.12
N TRP A 15 0.34 13.59 0.04
CA TRP A 15 -0.50 14.24 -0.97
C TRP A 15 -0.46 15.78 -0.92
N ARG A 16 -0.14 16.38 0.23
CA ARG A 16 -0.14 17.84 0.39
C ARG A 16 1.08 18.51 -0.24
N GLY A 17 2.19 17.77 -0.35
CA GLY A 17 3.43 18.23 -0.97
C GLY A 17 3.69 17.64 -2.36
N ALA A 18 2.91 16.64 -2.77
CA ALA A 18 3.05 16.01 -4.07
C ALA A 18 2.64 16.94 -5.21
N ILE A 19 3.55 17.13 -6.17
CA ILE A 19 3.29 17.86 -7.43
C ILE A 19 2.82 16.90 -8.52
N TRP A 20 3.27 15.64 -8.47
CA TRP A 20 2.99 14.61 -9.45
C TRP A 20 2.44 13.34 -8.79
N HIS A 21 1.54 12.66 -9.48
CA HIS A 21 1.12 11.29 -9.19
C HIS A 21 1.56 10.42 -10.37
N MET A 22 2.36 9.39 -10.11
CA MET A 22 2.95 8.52 -11.13
C MET A 22 2.47 7.09 -10.94
N ILE A 23 2.07 6.46 -12.05
CA ILE A 23 1.66 5.04 -12.07
C ILE A 23 2.68 4.27 -12.90
N LEU A 24 3.20 3.19 -12.32
CA LEU A 24 3.98 2.17 -13.02
C LEU A 24 3.07 0.96 -13.22
N ALA A 25 2.82 0.59 -14.47
CA ALA A 25 1.96 -0.51 -14.81
C ALA A 25 2.72 -1.56 -15.61
N GLY A 26 2.55 -2.82 -15.22
CA GLY A 26 2.89 -3.97 -16.03
C GLY A 26 1.60 -4.63 -16.54
N SER A 27 1.66 -5.28 -17.69
CA SER A 27 0.54 -6.01 -18.26
C SER A 27 0.97 -7.42 -18.68
N TRP A 28 -0.01 -8.31 -18.72
CA TRP A 28 0.15 -9.68 -19.22
C TRP A 28 -1.10 -10.08 -20.00
N ASN A 29 -1.00 -11.16 -20.79
CA ASN A 29 -2.11 -11.68 -21.58
C ASN A 29 -3.01 -12.61 -20.74
N TYR A 30 -4.25 -12.82 -21.18
CA TYR A 30 -5.22 -13.67 -20.46
C TYR A 30 -4.75 -15.13 -20.28
N ASP A 31 -3.85 -15.61 -21.13
CA ASP A 31 -3.28 -16.95 -21.14
C ASP A 31 -1.88 -17.02 -20.50
N SER A 32 -1.41 -15.94 -19.87
CA SER A 32 -0.10 -15.91 -19.22
C SER A 32 -0.05 -16.84 -18.00
N THR A 33 1.04 -17.60 -17.86
CA THR A 33 1.28 -18.49 -16.72
C THR A 33 1.50 -17.71 -15.43
N ALA A 34 1.38 -18.38 -14.28
CA ALA A 34 1.68 -17.77 -12.98
C ALA A 34 3.11 -17.20 -12.91
N ASP A 35 4.09 -17.90 -13.49
CA ASP A 35 5.49 -17.44 -13.52
C ASP A 35 5.65 -16.17 -14.38
N GLN A 36 4.93 -16.08 -15.49
CA GLN A 36 4.92 -14.88 -16.33
C GLN A 36 4.29 -13.69 -15.60
N GLN A 37 3.19 -13.92 -14.88
CA GLN A 37 2.54 -12.88 -14.05
C GLN A 37 3.47 -12.44 -12.92
N ALA A 38 4.13 -13.38 -12.22
CA ALA A 38 5.09 -13.09 -11.18
C ALA A 38 6.30 -12.28 -11.69
N ALA A 39 6.78 -12.57 -12.91
CA ALA A 39 7.83 -11.78 -13.54
C ALA A 39 7.39 -10.33 -13.80
N VAL A 40 6.13 -10.11 -14.20
CA VAL A 40 5.58 -8.75 -14.35
C VAL A 40 5.50 -8.03 -13.01
N TYR A 41 5.00 -8.68 -11.96
CA TYR A 41 5.00 -8.11 -10.61
C TYR A 41 6.41 -7.70 -10.18
N SER A 42 7.38 -8.60 -10.29
CA SER A 42 8.78 -8.33 -9.93
C SER A 42 9.37 -7.15 -10.71
N ALA A 43 9.10 -7.05 -12.01
CA ALA A 43 9.57 -5.94 -12.84
C ALA A 43 8.97 -4.59 -12.42
N VAL A 44 7.67 -4.56 -12.08
CA VAL A 44 6.98 -3.35 -11.61
C VAL A 44 7.49 -2.94 -10.24
N SER A 45 7.62 -3.86 -9.28
CA SER A 45 8.17 -3.56 -7.95
C SER A 45 9.61 -3.04 -8.03
N ALA A 46 10.46 -3.65 -8.87
CA ALA A 46 11.83 -3.18 -9.09
C ALA A 46 11.89 -1.79 -9.76
N ALA A 47 10.90 -1.43 -10.58
CA ALA A 47 10.77 -0.08 -11.11
C ALA A 47 10.27 0.91 -10.05
N ALA A 48 9.34 0.49 -9.19
CA ALA A 48 8.85 1.28 -8.07
C ALA A 48 9.99 1.60 -7.07
N ASP A 49 10.90 0.65 -6.81
CA ASP A 49 12.08 0.88 -5.97
C ASP A 49 12.96 2.04 -6.45
N LYS A 50 13.11 2.20 -7.77
CA LYS A 50 13.85 3.32 -8.35
C LYS A 50 13.17 4.65 -8.08
N LEU A 51 11.83 4.69 -8.11
CA LEU A 51 11.07 5.89 -7.73
C LEU A 51 11.16 6.15 -6.23
N ARG A 52 10.99 5.13 -5.39
CA ARG A 52 11.13 5.21 -3.91
C ARG A 52 12.48 5.84 -3.55
N ALA A 53 13.56 5.42 -4.19
CA ALA A 53 14.91 5.90 -3.92
C ALA A 53 15.13 7.41 -4.19
N ILE A 54 14.38 8.01 -5.12
CA ILE A 54 14.53 9.43 -5.49
C ILE A 54 13.40 10.33 -4.95
N THR A 55 12.40 9.74 -4.30
CA THR A 55 11.21 10.45 -3.77
C THR A 55 11.06 10.28 -2.26
N THR A 56 12.18 10.33 -1.52
CA THR A 56 12.18 10.22 -0.06
C THR A 56 11.18 11.19 0.59
N GLY A 57 10.31 10.67 1.45
CA GLY A 57 9.24 11.44 2.11
C GLY A 57 7.95 11.58 1.30
N SER A 58 7.88 11.00 0.10
CA SER A 58 6.63 10.79 -0.64
C SER A 58 5.80 9.64 -0.04
N GLY A 59 4.69 9.30 -0.69
CA GLY A 59 3.84 8.16 -0.35
C GLY A 59 3.35 7.44 -1.60
N ALA A 60 2.51 6.43 -1.38
CA ALA A 60 1.89 5.64 -2.43
C ALA A 60 0.37 5.66 -2.29
N TYR A 61 -0.33 5.63 -3.43
CA TYR A 61 -1.78 5.53 -3.44
C TYR A 61 -2.19 4.07 -3.26
N GLN A 62 -2.66 3.70 -2.06
CA GLN A 62 -2.98 2.31 -1.69
C GLN A 62 -3.86 1.54 -2.69
N ASN A 63 -4.71 2.22 -3.47
CA ASN A 63 -5.62 1.55 -4.40
C ASN A 63 -4.96 1.20 -5.74
N GLU A 64 -3.77 1.74 -6.02
CA GLU A 64 -3.00 1.54 -7.27
C GLU A 64 -1.51 1.29 -6.98
N ALA A 65 -1.20 0.82 -5.77
CA ALA A 65 0.18 0.63 -5.30
C ALA A 65 0.78 -0.72 -5.72
N ASP A 66 2.09 -0.83 -5.54
CA ASP A 66 2.80 -2.11 -5.55
C ASP A 66 2.11 -3.09 -4.58
N VAL A 67 1.75 -4.27 -5.10
CA VAL A 67 1.07 -5.30 -4.29
C VAL A 67 1.94 -5.73 -3.11
N SER A 68 3.26 -5.64 -3.25
CA SER A 68 4.21 -5.97 -2.19
C SER A 68 4.92 -4.74 -1.63
N GLU A 69 4.20 -3.63 -1.48
CA GLU A 69 4.77 -2.38 -0.95
C GLU A 69 5.47 -2.62 0.40
N PRO A 70 6.82 -2.50 0.47
CA PRO A 70 7.58 -2.93 1.64
C PRO A 70 7.31 -2.09 2.89
N ASP A 71 7.01 -0.79 2.71
CA ASP A 71 6.73 0.16 3.79
C ASP A 71 5.27 0.66 3.74
N HIS A 72 4.33 -0.23 3.45
CA HIS A 72 2.91 0.08 3.24
C HIS A 72 2.28 0.94 4.35
N GLU A 73 2.67 0.71 5.61
CA GLU A 73 2.16 1.47 6.76
C GLU A 73 2.44 2.98 6.64
N ASN A 74 3.66 3.31 6.24
CA ASN A 74 4.09 4.70 6.11
C ASN A 74 3.78 5.25 4.70
N SER A 75 3.94 4.46 3.64
CA SER A 75 3.68 4.93 2.27
C SER A 75 2.20 5.24 2.03
N PHE A 76 1.27 4.44 2.57
CA PHE A 76 -0.17 4.62 2.36
C PHE A 76 -0.80 5.63 3.31
N TRP A 77 -0.35 5.66 4.58
CA TRP A 77 -1.00 6.46 5.62
C TRP A 77 -0.06 7.43 6.34
N GLY A 78 1.25 7.20 6.31
CA GLY A 78 2.25 8.05 6.94
C GLY A 78 1.98 8.25 8.43
N SER A 79 2.09 9.50 8.88
CA SER A 79 1.86 9.84 10.30
C SER A 79 0.44 9.56 10.82
N ASN A 80 -0.53 9.30 9.93
CA ASN A 80 -1.88 8.92 10.34
C ASN A 80 -1.98 7.46 10.82
N TYR A 81 -1.01 6.60 10.50
CA TYR A 81 -1.12 5.15 10.70
C TYR A 81 -1.43 4.75 12.14
N SER A 82 -0.72 5.32 13.12
CA SER A 82 -0.92 5.02 14.54
C SER A 82 -2.35 5.31 15.02
N ARG A 83 -2.94 6.42 14.57
CA ARG A 83 -4.34 6.76 14.85
C ARG A 83 -5.29 5.80 14.15
N LEU A 84 -5.04 5.45 12.90
CA LEU A 84 -5.86 4.48 12.18
C LEU A 84 -5.85 3.11 12.86
N VAL A 85 -4.70 2.62 13.34
CA VAL A 85 -4.60 1.39 14.13
C VAL A 85 -5.44 1.47 15.40
N SER A 86 -5.41 2.59 16.12
CA SER A 86 -6.25 2.77 17.31
C SER A 86 -7.76 2.72 16.99
N ILE A 87 -8.18 3.27 15.85
CA ILE A 87 -9.56 3.23 15.38
C ILE A 87 -9.94 1.79 14.99
N LYS A 88 -9.07 1.12 14.23
CA LYS A 88 -9.25 -0.28 13.81
C LYS A 88 -9.44 -1.18 15.03
N ARG A 89 -8.58 -1.09 16.03
CA ARG A 89 -8.68 -1.90 17.26
C ARG A 89 -9.88 -1.54 18.13
N LYS A 90 -10.39 -0.30 18.07
CA LYS A 90 -11.62 0.10 18.76
C LYS A 90 -12.86 -0.56 18.15
N TYR A 91 -12.96 -0.60 16.83
CA TYR A 91 -14.18 -1.05 16.13
C TYR A 91 -14.11 -2.48 15.61
N ASP A 92 -12.92 -3.02 15.39
CA ASP A 92 -12.66 -4.41 14.99
C ASP A 92 -11.55 -5.02 15.87
N PRO A 93 -11.81 -5.19 17.18
CA PRO A 93 -10.82 -5.69 18.13
C PRO A 93 -10.38 -7.13 17.85
N ASN A 94 -11.21 -7.91 17.15
CA ASN A 94 -10.94 -9.31 16.82
C ASN A 94 -10.30 -9.48 15.42
N GLY A 95 -10.12 -8.39 14.66
CA GLY A 95 -9.54 -8.44 13.32
C GLY A 95 -10.39 -9.22 12.32
N LEU A 96 -11.72 -9.17 12.44
CA LEU A 96 -12.63 -9.84 11.50
C LEU A 96 -12.46 -9.29 10.07
N LEU A 97 -12.21 -7.99 9.95
CA LEU A 97 -12.07 -7.29 8.67
C LEU A 97 -10.58 -7.11 8.31
N ASP A 98 -9.83 -8.19 8.32
CA ASP A 98 -8.41 -8.18 7.97
C ASP A 98 -8.20 -8.40 6.46
N CYS A 99 -7.33 -7.60 5.85
CA CYS A 99 -7.04 -7.62 4.41
C CYS A 99 -5.56 -7.32 4.14
N TRP A 100 -5.07 -7.76 2.98
CA TRP A 100 -3.66 -7.65 2.59
C TRP A 100 -3.18 -6.19 2.67
N GLN A 101 -2.14 -5.96 3.46
CA GLN A 101 -1.56 -4.63 3.70
C GLN A 101 -2.60 -3.56 4.07
N CYS A 102 -3.67 -3.93 4.77
CA CYS A 102 -4.61 -3.00 5.38
C CYS A 102 -4.12 -2.49 6.75
N VAL A 103 -4.80 -1.49 7.30
CA VAL A 103 -4.49 -0.98 8.65
C VAL A 103 -4.55 -2.12 9.69
N ASP A 104 -3.46 -2.28 10.46
CA ASP A 104 -3.30 -3.33 11.48
C ASP A 104 -3.34 -4.77 10.91
N TRP A 105 -2.95 -4.94 9.63
CA TRP A 105 -2.85 -6.23 8.95
C TRP A 105 -1.99 -7.23 9.74
N LYS A 106 -2.45 -8.48 9.84
CA LYS A 106 -1.79 -9.53 10.64
C LYS A 106 -0.59 -10.18 9.97
N GLY A 107 -0.25 -9.73 8.76
CA GLY A 107 0.90 -10.22 8.02
C GLY A 107 0.57 -11.42 7.12
N PRO A 108 1.56 -11.90 6.35
CA PRO A 108 1.35 -12.80 5.22
C PRO A 108 1.18 -14.27 5.63
N SER A 109 1.33 -14.59 6.91
CA SER A 109 1.27 -15.97 7.42
C SER A 109 -0.13 -16.57 7.41
N ASP A 110 -1.17 -15.75 7.33
CA ASP A 110 -2.55 -16.20 7.24
C ASP A 110 -2.83 -16.87 5.89
N ALA A 111 -3.48 -18.04 5.91
CA ALA A 111 -3.79 -18.82 4.72
C ALA A 111 -4.64 -18.07 3.67
N ARG A 112 -5.39 -17.03 4.09
CA ARG A 112 -6.14 -16.14 3.19
C ARG A 112 -5.23 -15.40 2.20
N TYR A 113 -3.96 -15.21 2.54
CA TYR A 113 -3.00 -14.44 1.74
C TYR A 113 -2.04 -15.29 0.91
N ARG A 114 -2.24 -16.61 0.85
CA ARG A 114 -1.38 -17.55 0.12
C ARG A 114 -1.20 -17.27 -1.38
N CYS A 115 -2.09 -16.49 -1.98
CA CYS A 115 -2.06 -16.14 -3.40
C CYS A 115 -1.26 -14.87 -3.70
N TYR A 116 -0.90 -14.09 -2.67
CA TYR A 116 -0.01 -12.94 -2.84
C TYR A 116 1.42 -13.44 -2.99
N THR A 117 2.10 -12.99 -4.04
CA THR A 117 3.51 -13.31 -4.25
C THR A 117 4.31 -12.63 -3.16
N GLN A 118 4.83 -13.39 -2.20
CA GLN A 118 5.80 -12.88 -1.25
C GLN A 118 7.07 -12.55 -2.05
N SER A 119 7.31 -11.27 -2.29
CA SER A 119 8.64 -10.81 -2.70
C SER A 119 9.58 -11.12 -1.53
N GLY A 120 10.45 -12.11 -1.75
CA GLY A 120 11.46 -12.53 -0.78
C GLY A 120 12.50 -11.46 -0.51
#